data_AF-A0A401M6P1-F1
#
_entry.id   AF-A0A401M6P1-F1
#
_cell.length_a   1.000
_cell.length_b   1.000
_cell.length_c   1.000
_cell.angle_alpha   90.00
_cell.angle_beta   90.00
_cell.angle_gamma   90.00
#
_symmetry.space_group_name_H-M   'P 1'
#
loop_
_entity.id
_entity.type
_entity.pdbx_description
1 polymer ?
#
loop_
_entity_poly.entity_id
_entity_poly.type
_entity_poly.pdbx_seq_one_letter_code
_entity_poly.pdbx_strand_id
1 'polypeptide(L)'
;MTDPALTRRVLVTDAVHFAKGGKIIDALRVFFGDGLATVADGDTHLRNRRLMQPMFNKAHIATRGTAMIEQVRAMISAWDEAEPRDVYADMNDITLAAFLVALFDTDLPAHLQGEFTALMPAIMKGTIRQTVLPPWVTRLPLPANRAHAERVARLRALIDQAIDHHTSRAPYPPSESADTPTEPVGCPHAAPAQEREGLFTTLLTAEDPLTRQQLQDEVITLLTGAIETTGTTLAWTLYEIAGNP
;
A
#
# COMPACT_ATOMS: atom_id res chain seq x y z
N MET A 1 -5.68 25.67 10.81
CA MET A 1 -6.96 25.71 11.56
C MET A 1 -6.75 24.88 12.81
N THR A 2 -6.91 25.44 14.00
CA THR A 2 -6.55 24.79 15.29
C THR A 2 -7.72 24.72 16.28
N ASP A 3 -8.93 25.11 15.86
CA ASP A 3 -10.16 25.05 16.66
C ASP A 3 -10.90 23.71 16.47
N PRO A 4 -11.28 22.99 17.53
CA PRO A 4 -11.96 21.70 17.42
C PRO A 4 -13.34 21.75 16.74
N ALA A 5 -14.11 22.81 16.98
CA ALA A 5 -15.44 22.96 16.38
C ALA A 5 -15.33 23.21 14.87
N LEU A 6 -14.38 24.05 14.45
CA LEU A 6 -14.08 24.26 13.04
C LEU A 6 -13.50 22.98 12.39
N THR A 7 -12.69 22.22 13.12
CA THR A 7 -12.15 20.93 12.65
C THR A 7 -13.26 19.93 12.39
N ARG A 8 -14.19 19.79 13.34
CA ARG A 8 -15.39 18.95 13.16
C ARG A 8 -16.25 19.44 12.00
N ARG A 9 -16.39 20.75 11.82
CA ARG A 9 -17.17 21.31 10.72
C ARG A 9 -16.59 20.94 9.36
N VAL A 10 -15.29 21.18 9.17
CA VAL A 10 -14.59 20.90 7.91
C VAL A 10 -14.50 19.40 7.62
N LEU A 11 -14.20 18.58 8.62
CA LEU A 11 -13.93 17.14 8.42
C LEU A 11 -15.18 16.24 8.51
N VAL A 12 -16.28 16.73 9.10
CA VAL A 12 -17.46 15.89 9.39
C VAL A 12 -18.76 16.53 8.92
N THR A 13 -19.18 17.66 9.51
CA THR A 13 -20.56 18.15 9.31
C THR A 13 -20.78 18.74 7.92
N ASP A 14 -19.79 19.48 7.42
CA ASP A 14 -19.87 20.24 6.17
C ASP A 14 -18.87 19.69 5.13
N ALA A 15 -18.35 18.46 5.34
CA ALA A 15 -17.26 17.88 4.55
C ALA A 15 -17.52 17.89 3.04
N VAL A 16 -18.79 17.80 2.62
CA VAL A 16 -19.21 17.87 1.21
C VAL A 16 -18.83 19.18 0.52
N HIS A 17 -18.66 20.26 1.28
CA HIS A 17 -18.24 21.57 0.79
C HIS A 17 -16.72 21.74 0.74
N PHE A 18 -15.96 20.76 1.24
CA PHE A 18 -14.51 20.79 1.31
C PHE A 18 -13.91 19.63 0.51
N ALA A 19 -13.84 19.79 -0.81
CA ALA A 19 -13.17 18.82 -1.67
C ALA A 19 -11.67 18.80 -1.41
N LYS A 20 -11.07 17.60 -1.44
CA LYS A 20 -9.62 17.45 -1.55
C LYS A 20 -9.19 18.00 -2.91
N GLY A 21 -8.26 18.94 -2.93
CA GLY A 21 -7.81 19.55 -4.19
C GLY A 21 -6.72 20.59 -4.02
N GLY A 22 -6.39 21.24 -5.13
CA GLY A 22 -5.34 22.25 -5.20
C GLY A 22 -3.96 21.65 -5.49
N LYS A 23 -2.96 22.55 -5.56
CA LYS A 23 -1.63 22.25 -6.10
C LYS A 23 -0.94 21.03 -5.48
N ILE A 24 -1.18 20.76 -4.19
CA ILE A 24 -0.60 19.60 -3.50
C ILE A 24 -1.22 18.30 -4.04
N ILE A 25 -2.56 18.22 -4.09
CA ILE A 25 -3.26 17.04 -4.63
C ILE A 25 -2.96 16.87 -6.12
N ASP A 26 -2.88 17.96 -6.89
CA ASP A 26 -2.51 17.91 -8.32
C ASP A 26 -1.10 17.35 -8.53
N ALA A 27 -0.13 17.74 -7.69
CA ALA A 27 1.23 17.21 -7.73
C ALA A 27 1.29 15.74 -7.30
N LEU A 28 0.53 15.36 -6.27
CA LEU A 28 0.42 13.97 -5.85
C LEU A 28 -0.22 13.11 -6.96
N ARG A 29 -1.24 13.62 -7.67
CA ARG A 29 -1.91 12.92 -8.77
C ARG A 29 -0.94 12.51 -9.90
N VAL A 30 0.11 13.29 -10.14
CA VAL A 30 1.16 12.93 -11.12
C VAL A 30 1.86 11.61 -10.76
N PHE A 31 2.01 11.33 -9.48
CA PHE A 31 2.66 10.13 -8.98
C PHE A 31 1.65 9.01 -8.68
N PHE A 32 0.63 9.31 -7.89
CA PHE A 32 -0.38 8.37 -7.40
C PHE A 32 -1.44 7.98 -8.43
N GLY A 33 -1.55 8.69 -9.55
CA GLY A 33 -2.67 8.53 -10.47
C GLY A 33 -3.99 8.92 -9.82
N ASP A 34 -5.07 8.23 -10.17
CA ASP A 34 -6.43 8.46 -9.66
C ASP A 34 -6.82 7.47 -8.54
N GLY A 35 -5.90 7.24 -7.60
CA GLY A 35 -6.13 6.43 -6.40
C GLY A 35 -6.88 7.19 -5.30
N LEU A 36 -7.22 6.49 -4.21
CA LEU A 36 -8.01 7.02 -3.08
C LEU A 36 -7.48 8.33 -2.46
N ALA A 37 -6.17 8.58 -2.53
CA ALA A 37 -5.57 9.78 -1.97
C ALA A 37 -5.79 11.03 -2.85
N THR A 38 -5.95 10.84 -4.16
CA THR A 38 -5.85 11.91 -5.16
C THR A 38 -7.10 12.09 -6.00
N VAL A 39 -8.02 11.12 -6.00
CA VAL A 39 -9.32 11.26 -6.66
C VAL A 39 -10.11 12.41 -6.04
N ALA A 40 -10.46 13.39 -6.89
CA ALA A 40 -11.21 14.58 -6.49
C ALA A 40 -12.73 14.36 -6.51
N ASP A 41 -13.20 13.41 -7.32
CA ASP A 41 -14.60 13.07 -7.46
C ASP A 41 -15.10 12.25 -6.25
N GLY A 42 -16.13 12.76 -5.58
CA GLY A 42 -16.65 12.17 -4.34
C GLY A 42 -17.29 10.80 -4.54
N ASP A 43 -18.00 10.60 -5.64
CA ASP A 43 -18.67 9.33 -5.93
C ASP A 43 -17.65 8.24 -6.28
N THR A 44 -16.66 8.56 -7.11
CA THR A 44 -15.53 7.68 -7.43
C THR A 44 -14.72 7.33 -6.17
N HIS A 45 -14.43 8.32 -5.32
CA HIS A 45 -13.77 8.07 -4.03
C HIS A 45 -14.56 7.11 -3.15
N LEU A 46 -15.87 7.32 -3.01
CA LEU A 46 -16.73 6.46 -2.19
C LEU A 46 -16.80 5.04 -2.74
N ARG A 47 -16.90 4.89 -4.05
CA ARG A 47 -16.87 3.59 -4.74
C ARG A 47 -15.56 2.85 -4.48
N ASN A 48 -14.41 3.45 -4.81
CA ASN A 48 -13.09 2.83 -4.59
C ASN A 48 -12.89 2.50 -3.11
N ARG A 49 -13.32 3.38 -2.20
CA ARG A 49 -13.17 3.14 -0.76
C ARG A 49 -13.98 1.93 -0.31
N ARG A 50 -15.20 1.75 -0.83
CA ARG A 50 -16.04 0.58 -0.52
C ARG A 50 -15.39 -0.72 -1.02
N LEU A 51 -14.78 -0.71 -2.21
CA LEU A 51 -14.05 -1.85 -2.74
C LEU A 51 -12.81 -2.20 -1.90
N MET A 52 -12.12 -1.19 -1.36
CA MET A 52 -10.89 -1.34 -0.59
C MET A 52 -11.12 -1.69 0.90
N GLN A 53 -12.26 -1.30 1.47
CA GLN A 53 -12.57 -1.49 2.90
C GLN A 53 -12.47 -2.94 3.42
N PRO A 54 -12.96 -3.97 2.71
CA PRO A 54 -12.90 -5.36 3.16
C PRO A 54 -11.48 -5.83 3.50
N MET A 55 -10.47 -5.28 2.82
CA MET A 55 -9.05 -5.64 3.03
C MET A 55 -8.54 -5.28 4.43
N PHE A 56 -9.20 -4.35 5.11
CA PHE A 56 -8.84 -3.88 6.45
C PHE A 56 -9.68 -4.54 7.55
N ASN A 57 -10.38 -5.64 7.24
CA ASN A 57 -11.13 -6.38 8.26
C ASN A 57 -10.19 -7.12 9.23
N LYS A 58 -10.67 -7.36 10.45
CA LYS A 58 -9.88 -7.97 11.52
C LYS A 58 -9.35 -9.37 11.18
N ALA A 59 -10.12 -10.16 10.44
CA ALA A 59 -9.71 -11.52 10.06
C ALA A 59 -8.51 -11.49 9.12
N HIS A 60 -8.52 -10.60 8.12
CA HIS A 60 -7.41 -10.45 7.17
C HIS A 60 -6.14 -9.93 7.86
N ILE A 61 -6.29 -8.99 8.80
CA ILE A 61 -5.16 -8.49 9.60
C ILE A 61 -4.57 -9.61 10.47
N ALA A 62 -5.41 -10.41 11.12
CA ALA A 62 -4.95 -11.50 11.99
C ALA A 62 -4.16 -12.57 11.23
N THR A 63 -4.60 -12.92 10.01
CA THR A 63 -3.92 -13.93 9.18
C THR A 63 -2.55 -13.46 8.71
N ARG A 64 -2.34 -12.15 8.49
CA ARG A 64 -1.06 -11.60 7.99
C ARG A 64 -0.10 -11.13 9.07
N GLY A 65 -0.62 -10.86 10.27
CA GLY A 65 0.20 -10.39 11.39
C GLY A 65 1.39 -11.30 11.68
N THR A 66 1.21 -12.62 11.62
CA THR A 66 2.29 -13.58 11.83
C THR A 66 3.40 -13.44 10.79
N ALA A 67 3.06 -13.41 9.50
CA ALA A 67 4.03 -13.25 8.41
C ALA A 67 4.77 -11.90 8.47
N MET A 68 4.06 -10.83 8.80
CA MET A 68 4.67 -9.51 9.01
C MET A 68 5.67 -9.53 10.17
N ILE A 69 5.32 -10.16 11.30
CA ILE A 69 6.21 -10.31 12.46
C ILE A 69 7.45 -11.13 12.11
N GLU A 70 7.28 -12.24 11.38
CA GLU A 70 8.40 -13.09 10.94
C GLU A 70 9.36 -12.32 10.04
N GLN A 71 8.84 -11.56 9.08
CA GLN A 71 9.65 -10.70 8.20
C GLN A 71 10.43 -9.65 9.01
N VAL A 72 9.78 -8.97 9.95
CA VAL A 72 10.42 -7.96 10.81
C VAL A 72 11.52 -8.61 11.67
N ARG A 73 11.26 -9.80 12.25
CA ARG A 73 12.26 -10.54 13.03
C ARG A 73 13.47 -10.93 12.19
N ALA A 74 13.24 -11.40 10.95
CA ALA A 74 14.33 -11.75 10.04
C ALA A 74 15.22 -10.53 9.76
N MET A 75 14.63 -9.36 9.50
CA MET A 75 15.38 -8.12 9.29
C MET A 75 16.20 -7.71 10.52
N ILE A 76 15.58 -7.70 11.70
CA ILE A 76 16.25 -7.30 12.94
C ILE A 76 17.34 -8.30 13.35
N SER A 77 17.16 -9.60 13.06
CA SER A 77 18.17 -10.63 13.37
C SER A 77 19.47 -10.49 12.58
N ALA A 78 19.45 -9.72 11.49
CA ALA A 78 20.62 -9.42 10.69
C ALA A 78 21.34 -8.13 11.14
N TRP A 79 20.85 -7.46 12.18
CA TRP A 79 21.49 -6.25 12.69
C TRP A 79 22.63 -6.58 13.64
N ASP A 80 23.78 -5.93 13.43
CA ASP A 80 24.93 -6.02 14.34
C ASP A 80 24.71 -5.17 15.61
N GLU A 81 24.92 -5.75 16.78
CA GLU A 81 24.65 -5.10 18.08
C GLU A 81 25.51 -3.86 18.37
N ALA A 82 26.67 -3.73 17.73
CA ALA A 82 27.66 -2.69 18.04
C ALA A 82 27.62 -1.46 17.12
N GLU A 83 26.74 -1.44 16.11
CA GLU A 83 26.72 -0.37 15.11
C GLU A 83 25.62 0.66 15.41
N PRO A 84 25.95 1.97 15.51
CA PRO A 84 24.94 3.03 15.55
C PRO A 84 24.10 3.02 14.28
N ARG A 85 22.77 3.01 14.44
CA ARG A 85 21.84 2.93 13.31
C ARG A 85 21.00 4.18 13.15
N ASP A 86 20.66 4.49 11.91
CA ASP A 86 19.62 5.48 11.61
C ASP A 86 18.25 4.83 11.79
N VAL A 87 17.68 4.99 13.00
CA VAL A 87 16.38 4.43 13.38
C VAL A 87 15.27 4.90 12.43
N TYR A 88 15.35 6.13 11.91
CA TYR A 88 14.33 6.62 10.97
C TYR A 88 14.38 5.87 9.64
N ALA A 89 15.59 5.64 9.10
CA ALA A 89 15.76 4.84 7.90
C ALA A 89 15.31 3.38 8.13
N ASP A 90 15.78 2.76 9.22
CA ASP A 90 15.45 1.36 9.55
C ASP A 90 13.93 1.14 9.73
N MET A 91 13.22 2.08 10.38
CA MET A 91 11.77 1.95 10.59
C MET A 91 10.99 2.10 9.29
N ASN A 92 11.46 2.91 8.34
CA ASN A 92 10.86 3.00 7.01
C ASN A 92 11.07 1.69 6.21
N ASP A 93 12.27 1.12 6.27
CA ASP A 93 12.59 -0.15 5.61
C ASP A 93 11.78 -1.32 6.18
N ILE A 94 11.69 -1.42 7.52
CA ILE A 94 10.86 -2.42 8.20
C ILE A 94 9.38 -2.25 7.83
N THR A 95 8.88 -1.01 7.80
CA THR A 95 7.49 -0.75 7.44
C THR A 95 7.20 -1.15 6.00
N LEU A 96 8.09 -0.80 5.06
CA LEU A 96 7.96 -1.21 3.66
C LEU A 96 7.94 -2.73 3.53
N ALA A 97 8.86 -3.44 4.18
CA ALA A 97 8.91 -4.90 4.12
C ALA A 97 7.63 -5.54 4.68
N ALA A 98 7.17 -5.08 5.85
CA ALA A 98 5.93 -5.54 6.46
C ALA A 98 4.71 -5.23 5.58
N PHE A 99 4.68 -4.06 4.93
CA PHE A 99 3.62 -3.70 4.00
C PHE A 99 3.61 -4.59 2.75
N LEU A 100 4.78 -4.89 2.17
CA LEU A 100 4.87 -5.78 1.01
C LEU A 100 4.37 -7.19 1.33
N VAL A 101 4.69 -7.72 2.52
CA VAL A 101 4.12 -9.00 3.00
C VAL A 101 2.62 -8.88 3.24
N ALA A 102 2.15 -7.78 3.82
CA ALA A 102 0.72 -7.57 4.02
C ALA A 102 -0.05 -7.48 2.70
N LEU A 103 0.58 -6.99 1.62
CA LEU A 103 -0.06 -6.74 0.34
C LEU A 103 0.04 -7.92 -0.63
N PHE A 104 1.21 -8.54 -0.73
CA PHE A 104 1.56 -9.59 -1.70
C PHE A 104 1.86 -10.96 -1.06
N ASP A 105 1.62 -11.11 0.25
CA ASP A 105 2.00 -12.29 1.03
C ASP A 105 3.53 -12.53 1.07
N THR A 106 3.97 -13.62 1.69
CA THR A 106 5.41 -14.01 1.75
C THR A 106 6.00 -14.44 0.41
N ASP A 107 5.17 -14.54 -0.63
CA ASP A 107 5.53 -15.10 -1.94
C ASP A 107 6.17 -14.07 -2.88
N LEU A 108 6.31 -12.81 -2.47
CA LEU A 108 6.98 -11.81 -3.31
C LEU A 108 8.48 -12.14 -3.46
N PRO A 109 9.01 -12.29 -4.69
CA PRO A 109 10.42 -12.56 -4.90
C PRO A 109 11.33 -11.51 -4.25
N ALA A 110 12.40 -11.96 -3.57
CA ALA A 110 13.33 -11.08 -2.84
C ALA A 110 13.93 -9.97 -3.71
N HIS A 111 14.13 -10.21 -5.01
CA HIS A 111 14.62 -9.20 -5.94
C HIS A 111 13.59 -8.07 -6.19
N LEU A 112 12.29 -8.38 -6.23
CA LEU A 112 11.24 -7.36 -6.35
C LEU A 112 11.16 -6.55 -5.06
N GLN A 113 11.20 -7.22 -3.90
CA GLN A 113 11.19 -6.55 -2.60
C GLN A 113 12.37 -5.58 -2.45
N GLY A 114 13.60 -6.01 -2.75
CA GLY A 114 14.79 -5.16 -2.69
C GLY A 114 14.71 -3.97 -3.65
N GLU A 115 14.09 -4.16 -4.82
CA GLU A 115 13.92 -3.08 -5.78
C GLU A 115 12.87 -2.05 -5.34
N PHE A 116 11.77 -2.47 -4.70
CA PHE A 116 10.83 -1.55 -4.05
C PHE A 116 11.56 -0.67 -3.02
N THR A 117 12.36 -1.27 -2.14
CA THR A 117 13.12 -0.56 -1.10
C THR A 117 14.10 0.45 -1.69
N ALA A 118 14.79 0.10 -2.78
CA ALA A 118 15.73 1.00 -3.43
C ALA A 118 15.05 2.19 -4.16
N LEU A 119 13.85 1.97 -4.72
CA LEU A 119 13.17 2.98 -5.55
C LEU A 119 12.40 4.01 -4.72
N MET A 120 11.74 3.58 -3.64
CA MET A 120 10.80 4.43 -2.90
C MET A 120 11.40 5.75 -2.39
N PRO A 121 12.59 5.78 -1.75
CA PRO A 121 13.18 7.04 -1.27
C PRO A 121 13.47 8.04 -2.40
N ALA A 122 13.98 7.55 -3.54
CA ALA A 122 14.31 8.39 -4.69
C ALA A 122 13.05 8.94 -5.38
N ILE A 123 11.97 8.17 -5.38
CA ILE A 123 10.67 8.60 -5.88
C ILE A 123 10.11 9.70 -4.97
N MET A 124 10.07 9.49 -3.64
CA MET A 124 9.54 10.48 -2.69
C MET A 124 10.27 11.82 -2.79
N LYS A 125 11.61 11.79 -2.86
CA LYS A 125 12.41 13.00 -3.08
C LYS A 125 12.05 13.73 -4.38
N GLY A 126 11.75 12.99 -5.44
CA GLY A 126 11.31 13.56 -6.71
C GLY A 126 9.89 14.14 -6.65
N THR A 127 8.97 13.48 -5.95
CA THR A 127 7.58 13.94 -5.75
C THR A 127 7.56 15.26 -4.98
N ILE A 128 8.30 15.36 -3.87
CA ILE A 128 8.43 16.62 -3.11
C ILE A 128 8.90 17.75 -4.02
N ARG A 129 9.93 17.50 -4.82
CA ARG A 129 10.46 18.48 -5.79
C ARG A 129 9.38 18.93 -6.78
N GLN A 130 8.54 18.03 -7.27
CA GLN A 130 7.45 18.38 -8.19
C GLN A 130 6.36 19.22 -7.51
N THR A 131 6.13 19.05 -6.21
CA THR A 131 5.16 19.85 -5.45
C THR A 131 5.62 21.30 -5.23
N VAL A 132 6.92 21.54 -5.01
CA VAL A 132 7.44 22.90 -4.78
C VAL A 132 7.80 23.65 -6.06
N LEU A 133 8.11 22.96 -7.16
CA LEU A 133 8.48 23.60 -8.42
C LEU A 133 7.26 24.07 -9.23
N PRO A 134 7.38 25.20 -9.98
CA PRO A 134 6.32 25.62 -10.90
C PRO A 134 6.01 24.54 -11.96
N PRO A 135 4.74 24.36 -12.37
CA PRO A 135 4.34 23.31 -13.32
C PRO A 135 5.04 23.36 -14.69
N TRP A 136 5.50 24.53 -15.11
CA TRP A 136 6.26 24.65 -16.36
C TRP A 136 7.66 24.06 -16.21
N VAL A 137 8.30 24.15 -15.04
CA VAL A 137 9.62 23.55 -14.75
C VAL A 137 9.53 22.03 -14.69
N THR A 138 8.46 21.49 -14.12
CA THR A 138 8.26 20.03 -14.01
C THR A 138 7.98 19.39 -15.37
N ARG A 139 7.47 20.15 -16.35
CA ARG A 139 7.26 19.70 -17.74
C ARG A 139 8.49 19.80 -18.63
N LEU A 140 9.54 20.53 -18.21
CA LEU A 140 10.77 20.61 -18.99
C LEU A 140 11.49 19.25 -18.99
N PRO A 141 12.14 18.86 -20.11
CA PRO A 141 12.84 17.59 -20.26
C PRO A 141 14.20 17.58 -19.53
N LEU A 142 14.24 18.09 -18.29
CA LEU A 142 15.41 18.11 -17.44
C LEU A 142 15.79 16.67 -17.05
N PRO A 143 17.10 16.34 -16.93
CA PRO A 143 17.55 15.00 -16.56
C PRO A 143 16.89 14.51 -15.26
N ALA A 144 16.68 15.42 -14.32
CA ALA A 144 16.09 15.10 -13.04
C ALA A 144 14.58 14.80 -13.13
N ASN A 145 13.85 15.39 -14.09
CA ASN A 145 12.43 15.10 -14.34
C ASN A 145 12.28 13.76 -15.07
N ARG A 146 13.14 13.52 -16.07
CA ARG A 146 13.22 12.22 -16.78
C ARG A 146 13.52 11.07 -15.83
N ALA A 147 14.57 11.19 -15.03
CA ALA A 147 14.95 10.18 -14.06
C ALA A 147 13.86 9.93 -13.00
N HIS A 148 13.01 10.92 -12.67
CA HIS A 148 11.88 10.67 -11.79
C HIS A 148 10.75 9.92 -12.53
N ALA A 149 10.40 10.33 -13.74
CA ALA A 149 9.41 9.63 -14.56
C ALA A 149 9.81 8.17 -14.84
N GLU A 150 11.09 7.90 -15.11
CA GLU A 150 11.64 6.55 -15.28
C GLU A 150 11.49 5.70 -14.01
N ARG A 151 11.76 6.25 -12.82
CA ARG A 151 11.58 5.55 -11.54
C ARG A 151 10.11 5.25 -11.27
N VAL A 152 9.20 6.18 -11.57
CA VAL A 152 7.76 5.97 -11.43
C VAL A 152 7.27 4.90 -12.41
N ALA A 153 7.73 4.92 -13.66
CA ALA A 153 7.43 3.88 -14.64
C ALA A 153 7.96 2.51 -14.19
N ARG A 154 9.17 2.47 -13.60
CA ARG A 154 9.73 1.23 -13.05
C ARG A 154 8.93 0.71 -11.87
N LEU A 155 8.51 1.57 -10.95
CA LEU A 155 7.63 1.18 -9.83
C LEU A 155 6.32 0.58 -10.34
N ARG A 156 5.68 1.19 -11.34
CA ARG A 156 4.46 0.66 -11.97
C ARG A 156 4.69 -0.72 -12.58
N ALA A 157 5.80 -0.91 -13.29
CA ALA A 157 6.17 -2.21 -13.84
C ALA A 157 6.46 -3.28 -12.76
N LEU A 158 6.99 -2.89 -11.60
CA LEU A 158 7.19 -3.82 -10.47
C LEU A 158 5.87 -4.20 -9.81
N ILE A 159 4.95 -3.26 -9.66
CA ILE A 159 3.60 -3.53 -9.17
C ILE A 159 2.88 -4.48 -10.13
N ASP A 160 3.00 -4.27 -11.45
CA ASP A 160 2.47 -5.21 -12.45
C ASP A 160 3.05 -6.61 -12.29
N GLN A 161 4.38 -6.74 -12.15
CA GLN A 161 5.03 -8.04 -11.94
C GLN A 161 4.56 -8.71 -10.64
N ALA A 162 4.39 -7.95 -9.57
CA ALA A 162 3.90 -8.46 -8.30
C ALA A 162 2.43 -8.91 -8.40
N ILE A 163 1.58 -8.17 -9.13
CA ILE A 163 0.19 -8.55 -9.43
C ILE A 163 0.14 -9.81 -10.30
N ASP A 164 0.94 -9.88 -11.36
CA ASP A 164 0.98 -11.04 -12.27
C ASP A 164 1.49 -12.30 -11.55
N HIS A 165 2.50 -12.14 -10.70
CA HIS A 165 3.00 -13.23 -9.85
C HIS A 165 1.92 -13.74 -8.90
N HIS A 166 1.14 -12.85 -8.30
CA HIS A 166 0.03 -13.21 -7.41
C HIS A 166 -1.12 -13.90 -8.17
N THR A 167 -1.52 -13.37 -9.32
CA THR A 167 -2.66 -13.88 -10.10
C THR A 167 -2.39 -15.21 -10.79
N SER A 168 -1.17 -15.45 -11.26
CA SER A 168 -0.77 -16.73 -11.88
C SER A 168 -0.76 -17.91 -10.91
N ARG A 169 -0.84 -17.65 -9.60
CA ARG A 169 -0.86 -18.67 -8.53
C ARG A 169 -2.23 -18.85 -7.89
N ALA A 170 -3.22 -17.99 -8.21
CA ALA A 170 -4.59 -18.20 -7.76
C ALA A 170 -5.11 -19.53 -8.31
N PRO A 171 -5.73 -20.41 -7.49
CA PRO A 171 -6.25 -21.67 -7.97
C PRO A 171 -7.25 -21.42 -9.10
N TYR A 172 -7.04 -22.08 -10.24
CA TYR A 172 -7.99 -22.15 -11.35
C TYR A 172 -9.37 -22.55 -10.80
N PRO A 173 -10.49 -21.86 -11.15
CA PRO A 173 -11.81 -22.32 -10.73
C PRO A 173 -12.01 -23.74 -11.26
N PRO A 174 -12.50 -24.70 -10.45
CA PRO A 174 -12.61 -26.08 -10.88
C PRO A 174 -13.47 -26.12 -12.14
N SER A 175 -12.88 -26.58 -13.25
CA SER A 175 -13.62 -26.85 -14.47
C SER A 175 -14.72 -27.85 -14.16
N GLU A 176 -15.95 -27.52 -14.53
CA GLU A 176 -17.05 -28.48 -14.61
C GLU A 176 -16.65 -29.63 -15.53
N SER A 177 -16.21 -30.73 -14.94
CA SER A 177 -16.11 -32.01 -15.64
C SER A 177 -16.39 -33.17 -14.67
N ALA A 178 -17.65 -33.61 -14.74
CA ALA A 178 -18.15 -34.98 -14.63
C ALA A 178 -17.80 -35.84 -13.39
N ASP A 179 -18.89 -36.14 -12.67
CA ASP A 179 -19.30 -37.43 -12.13
C ASP A 179 -18.63 -38.07 -10.89
N THR A 180 -19.53 -38.34 -9.93
CA THR A 180 -19.58 -39.41 -8.89
C THR A 180 -18.95 -39.16 -7.49
N PRO A 181 -19.52 -39.77 -6.42
CA PRO A 181 -20.08 -39.03 -5.28
C PRO A 181 -19.54 -39.47 -3.90
N THR A 182 -20.19 -38.98 -2.84
CA THR A 182 -20.17 -39.35 -1.41
C THR A 182 -19.17 -38.62 -0.48
N GLU A 183 -19.74 -37.64 0.22
CA GLU A 183 -19.23 -36.93 1.40
C GLU A 183 -19.03 -37.85 2.61
N PRO A 184 -18.18 -37.44 3.56
CA PRO A 184 -18.53 -37.51 4.98
C PRO A 184 -18.74 -36.11 5.54
N VAL A 185 -19.91 -35.94 6.17
CA VAL A 185 -20.41 -34.75 6.86
C VAL A 185 -19.36 -34.19 7.83
N GLY A 186 -18.76 -33.06 7.46
CA GLY A 186 -17.95 -32.21 8.33
C GLY A 186 -18.82 -31.27 9.17
N CYS A 187 -18.37 -30.97 10.38
CA CYS A 187 -19.11 -30.21 11.40
C CYS A 187 -19.61 -28.82 10.93
N PRO A 188 -20.86 -28.42 11.22
CA PRO A 188 -21.45 -27.14 10.79
C PRO A 188 -20.88 -25.88 11.49
N HIS A 189 -19.88 -26.06 12.37
CA HIS A 189 -19.18 -24.97 13.07
C HIS A 189 -17.70 -24.86 12.70
N ALA A 190 -17.22 -25.69 11.77
CA ALA A 190 -15.97 -25.38 11.10
C ALA A 190 -16.27 -24.20 10.18
N ALA A 191 -15.81 -23.00 10.56
CA ALA A 191 -15.67 -21.94 9.58
C ALA A 191 -14.93 -22.57 8.38
N PRO A 192 -15.45 -22.43 7.14
CA PRO A 192 -14.68 -22.87 5.99
C PRO A 192 -13.30 -22.27 6.16
N ALA A 193 -12.25 -23.09 6.00
CA ALA A 193 -10.89 -22.59 5.97
C ALA A 193 -10.91 -21.49 4.93
N GLN A 194 -10.99 -20.24 5.39
CA GLN A 194 -11.13 -19.09 4.54
C GLN A 194 -9.81 -19.08 3.82
N GLU A 195 -9.85 -19.54 2.58
CA GLU A 195 -8.68 -19.76 1.75
C GLU A 195 -7.84 -18.50 1.79
N ARG A 196 -6.54 -18.70 1.64
CA ARG A 196 -5.49 -17.68 1.62
C ARG A 196 -5.67 -16.74 0.41
N GLU A 197 -6.84 -16.12 0.28
CA GLU A 197 -7.12 -15.13 -0.73
C GLU A 197 -6.35 -13.88 -0.34
N GLY A 198 -5.28 -13.61 -1.10
CA GLY A 198 -4.47 -12.41 -0.93
C GLY A 198 -5.32 -11.14 -1.08
N LEU A 199 -4.77 -10.02 -0.62
CA LEU A 199 -5.43 -8.71 -0.62
C LEU A 199 -5.96 -8.32 -2.01
N PHE A 200 -5.19 -8.70 -3.03
CA PHE A 200 -5.53 -8.53 -4.43
C PHE A 200 -6.66 -9.44 -4.90
N THR A 201 -6.75 -10.67 -4.40
CA THR A 201 -7.79 -11.60 -4.82
C THR A 201 -9.18 -11.02 -4.54
N THR A 202 -9.39 -10.43 -3.36
CA THR A 202 -10.66 -9.76 -3.01
C THR A 202 -10.98 -8.57 -3.90
N LEU A 203 -9.97 -7.82 -4.38
CA LEU A 203 -10.18 -6.69 -5.30
C LEU A 203 -10.44 -7.15 -6.75
N LEU A 204 -9.86 -8.29 -7.13
CA LEU A 204 -9.98 -8.87 -8.46
C LEU A 204 -11.29 -9.64 -8.65
N THR A 205 -11.86 -10.19 -7.58
CA THR A 205 -13.10 -10.98 -7.60
C THR A 205 -14.36 -10.18 -7.25
N ALA A 206 -14.23 -8.87 -7.00
CA ALA A 206 -15.38 -8.00 -6.73
C ALA A 206 -16.33 -7.93 -7.95
N GLU A 207 -17.65 -7.79 -7.69
CA GLU A 207 -18.68 -7.70 -8.74
C GLU A 207 -18.42 -6.57 -9.77
N ASP A 208 -17.73 -5.51 -9.36
CA ASP A 208 -17.29 -4.41 -10.22
C ASP A 208 -15.78 -4.15 -10.00
N PRO A 209 -14.91 -4.93 -10.65
CA PRO A 209 -13.48 -4.93 -10.37
C PRO A 209 -12.82 -3.63 -10.81
N LEU A 210 -11.78 -3.22 -10.08
CA LEU A 210 -10.94 -2.09 -10.50
C LEU A 210 -10.24 -2.42 -11.81
N THR A 211 -10.14 -1.44 -12.70
CA THR A 211 -9.26 -1.58 -13.87
C THR A 211 -7.82 -1.77 -13.42
N ARG A 212 -6.97 -2.36 -14.28
CA ARG A 212 -5.56 -2.58 -13.95
C ARG A 212 -4.82 -1.30 -13.56
N GLN A 213 -5.14 -0.18 -14.22
CA GLN A 213 -4.58 1.12 -13.87
C GLN A 213 -5.05 1.60 -12.50
N GLN A 214 -6.34 1.49 -12.19
CA GLN A 214 -6.87 1.84 -10.87
C GLN A 214 -6.25 0.98 -9.78
N LEU A 215 -6.08 -0.31 -10.02
CA LEU A 215 -5.42 -1.22 -9.09
C LEU A 215 -3.98 -0.78 -8.79
N GLN A 216 -3.20 -0.42 -9.82
CA GLN A 216 -1.86 0.15 -9.63
C GLN A 216 -1.90 1.45 -8.80
N ASP A 217 -2.81 2.36 -9.14
CA ASP A 217 -2.95 3.66 -8.48
C ASP A 217 -3.31 3.48 -6.99
N GLU A 218 -4.18 2.53 -6.65
CA GLU A 218 -4.51 2.18 -5.27
C GLU A 218 -3.32 1.54 -4.54
N VAL A 219 -2.54 0.68 -5.19
CA VAL A 219 -1.34 0.08 -4.59
C VAL A 219 -0.29 1.13 -4.28
N ILE A 220 -0.02 2.05 -5.21
CA ILE A 220 0.91 3.16 -4.99
C ILE A 220 0.42 4.05 -3.85
N THR A 221 -0.90 4.30 -3.82
CA THR A 221 -1.56 5.08 -2.76
C THR A 221 -1.34 4.45 -1.38
N LEU A 222 -1.64 3.16 -1.23
CA LEU A 222 -1.46 2.44 0.03
C LEU A 222 0.01 2.35 0.42
N LEU A 223 0.89 1.98 -0.51
CA LEU A 223 2.32 1.83 -0.29
C LEU A 223 2.93 3.11 0.27
N THR A 224 2.69 4.23 -0.40
CA THR A 224 3.29 5.50 0.01
C THR A 224 2.65 6.05 1.29
N GLY A 225 1.33 5.93 1.42
CA GLY A 225 0.62 6.39 2.61
C GLY A 225 1.02 5.62 3.87
N ALA A 226 1.34 4.33 3.75
CA ALA A 226 1.64 3.47 4.89
C ALA A 226 3.10 3.54 5.37
N ILE A 227 4.07 3.69 4.45
CA ILE A 227 5.50 3.61 4.79
C ILE A 227 5.93 4.76 5.70
N GLU A 228 5.81 5.99 5.22
CA GLU A 228 6.36 7.15 5.92
C GLU A 228 5.61 7.43 7.23
N THR A 229 4.30 7.24 7.25
CA THR A 229 3.48 7.47 8.46
C THR A 229 3.79 6.48 9.57
N THR A 230 3.85 5.18 9.25
CA THR A 230 4.15 4.14 10.25
C THR A 230 5.62 4.16 10.63
N GLY A 231 6.53 4.30 9.67
CA GLY A 231 7.97 4.40 9.92
C GLY A 231 8.32 5.58 10.83
N THR A 232 7.75 6.77 10.57
CA THR A 232 7.89 7.95 11.42
C THR A 232 7.32 7.71 12.82
N THR A 233 6.14 7.09 12.92
CA THR A 233 5.50 6.79 14.21
C THR A 233 6.37 5.84 15.04
N LEU A 234 6.92 4.79 14.43
CA LEU A 234 7.82 3.84 15.09
C LEU A 234 9.12 4.51 15.53
N ALA A 235 9.71 5.36 14.68
CA ALA A 235 10.94 6.07 15.01
C ALA A 235 10.75 6.99 16.22
N TRP A 236 9.67 7.77 16.26
CA TRP A 236 9.32 8.58 17.43
C TRP A 236 9.01 7.74 18.66
N THR A 237 8.30 6.62 18.49
CA THR A 237 8.00 5.71 19.60
C THR A 237 9.27 5.19 20.25
N LEU A 238 10.24 4.73 19.44
CA LEU A 238 11.53 4.25 19.94
C LEU A 238 12.35 5.37 20.59
N TYR A 239 12.32 6.57 20.01
CA TYR A 239 12.97 7.75 20.59
C TYR A 239 12.39 8.09 21.98
N GLU A 240 11.07 8.12 22.12
CA GLU A 240 10.40 8.42 23.39
C GLU A 240 10.66 7.32 24.44
N ILE A 241 10.66 6.04 24.05
CA ILE A 241 11.01 4.93 24.94
C ILE A 241 12.46 5.04 25.42
N ALA A 242 13.40 5.32 24.51
CA ALA A 242 14.81 5.47 24.86
C ALA A 242 15.08 6.71 25.74
N GLY A 243 14.29 7.77 25.56
CA GLY A 243 14.37 8.99 26.37
C GLY A 243 13.71 8.87 27.75
N ASN A 244 12.86 7.86 27.98
CA ASN A 244 12.13 7.63 29.23
C ASN A 244 12.27 6.16 29.70
N PRO A 245 13.47 5.73 30.12
CA PRO A 245 13.76 4.33 30.47
C PRO A 245 13.07 3.83 31.75
#